data_AF-A0A949M320-F1
#
_entry.id   AF-A0A949M320-F1
#
_cell.length_a   1.000
_cell.length_b   1.000
_cell.length_c   1.000
_cell.angle_alpha   90.00
_cell.angle_beta   90.00
_cell.angle_gamma   90.00
#
_symmetry.space_group_name_H-M   'P 1'
#
loop_
_entity.id
_entity.type
_entity.pdbx_description
1 polymer ?
#
loop_
_entity_poly.entity_id
_entity_poly.type
_entity_poly.pdbx_seq_one_letter_code
_entity_poly.pdbx_strand_id
1 'polypeptide(L)'
;MVANLDAPILGPASGSVEQAVAWLTPRTSGYDAAALREIAGGYRDVGDAVGIDWFLAMAQCCHETGHLTSFWSQRPQRNPAGIGVTGQWQCAQPSYLAGWALNTQRNRWERGISFGSWVGEAIPAHLGRLLAYALTDAQAAPIQRELIAYALSVRSLPADRRGIAPTIVGLNGSWAVPGTSYGQTIVFLRDQMHA
;
A
#
# COMPACT_ATOMS: atom_id res chain seq x y z
N MET A 1 -10.39 -24.76 -9.18
CA MET A 1 -9.08 -24.22 -9.58
C MET A 1 -8.28 -24.03 -8.30
N VAL A 2 -7.04 -24.52 -8.25
CA VAL A 2 -6.14 -24.18 -7.15
C VAL A 2 -5.77 -22.71 -7.37
N ALA A 3 -6.14 -21.83 -6.45
CA ALA A 3 -5.71 -20.43 -6.51
C ALA A 3 -4.18 -20.41 -6.59
N ASN A 4 -3.62 -19.65 -7.52
CA ASN A 4 -2.18 -19.44 -7.54
C ASN A 4 -1.81 -18.65 -6.28
N LEU A 5 -1.28 -19.36 -5.27
CA LEU A 5 -0.92 -18.81 -3.97
C LEU A 5 0.25 -17.81 -4.05
N ASP A 6 0.93 -17.73 -5.20
CA ASP A 6 1.97 -16.75 -5.45
C ASP A 6 1.75 -16.01 -6.77
N ALA A 7 1.12 -14.83 -6.68
CA ALA A 7 0.84 -14.00 -7.83
C ALA A 7 1.97 -13.00 -8.12
N PRO A 8 2.27 -12.75 -9.41
CA PRO A 8 3.23 -11.72 -9.78
C PRO A 8 2.70 -10.34 -9.37
N ILE A 9 3.61 -9.45 -8.96
CA ILE A 9 3.26 -8.05 -8.66
C ILE A 9 2.94 -7.31 -9.97
N LEU A 10 3.72 -7.58 -11.02
CA LEU A 10 3.52 -7.03 -12.36
C LEU A 10 2.49 -7.85 -13.13
N GLY A 11 1.61 -7.17 -13.85
CA GLY A 11 0.57 -7.80 -14.64
C GLY A 11 -0.68 -6.92 -14.79
N PRO A 12 -1.66 -7.39 -15.58
CA PRO A 12 -2.97 -6.74 -15.63
C PRO A 12 -3.66 -6.84 -14.26
N ALA A 13 -4.59 -5.92 -14.02
CA ALA A 13 -5.44 -5.96 -12.83
C ALA A 13 -6.16 -7.30 -12.70
N SER A 14 -6.12 -7.91 -11.51
CA SER A 14 -6.86 -9.15 -11.28
C SER A 14 -8.34 -8.93 -11.02
N GLY A 15 -8.82 -7.69 -10.84
CA GLY A 15 -10.22 -7.34 -10.54
C GLY A 15 -10.62 -5.95 -11.00
N SER A 16 -11.83 -5.51 -10.62
CA SER A 16 -12.42 -4.23 -11.03
C SER A 16 -12.57 -3.20 -9.89
N VAL A 17 -12.78 -1.94 -10.25
CA VAL A 17 -13.01 -0.84 -9.30
C VAL A 17 -14.27 -1.13 -8.48
N GLU A 18 -15.31 -1.63 -9.13
CA GLU A 18 -16.60 -1.96 -8.53
C GLU A 18 -16.47 -3.08 -7.50
N GLN A 19 -15.66 -4.11 -7.78
CA GLN A 19 -15.36 -5.19 -6.83
C GLN A 19 -14.64 -4.64 -5.59
N ALA A 20 -13.62 -3.79 -5.77
CA ALA A 20 -12.90 -3.20 -4.65
C ALA A 20 -13.82 -2.31 -3.78
N VAL A 21 -14.67 -1.50 -4.43
CA VAL A 21 -15.64 -0.62 -3.74
C VAL A 21 -16.70 -1.45 -3.00
N ALA A 22 -17.25 -2.48 -3.63
CA ALA A 22 -18.24 -3.37 -3.00
C ALA A 22 -17.65 -4.06 -1.76
N TRP A 23 -16.40 -4.51 -1.84
CA TRP A 23 -15.70 -5.11 -0.71
C TRP A 23 -15.48 -4.13 0.45
N LEU A 24 -15.01 -2.91 0.17
CA LEU A 24 -14.64 -1.94 1.19
C LEU A 24 -15.85 -1.24 1.83
N THR A 25 -16.92 -1.02 1.07
CA THR A 25 -18.11 -0.27 1.53
C THR A 25 -18.67 -0.75 2.88
N PRO A 26 -18.89 -2.05 3.13
CA PRO A 26 -19.40 -2.52 4.42
C PRO A 26 -18.32 -2.63 5.51
N ARG A 27 -17.03 -2.42 5.20
CA ARG A 27 -15.90 -2.70 6.10
C ARG A 27 -15.22 -1.45 6.63
N THR A 28 -15.30 -0.33 5.92
CA THR A 28 -14.74 0.95 6.35
C THR A 28 -15.81 1.91 6.86
N SER A 29 -15.46 2.72 7.86
CA SER A 29 -16.27 3.83 8.35
C SER A 29 -15.67 5.20 8.00
N GLY A 30 -14.47 5.23 7.42
CA GLY A 30 -13.72 6.46 7.12
C GLY A 30 -13.94 7.04 5.72
N TYR A 31 -14.50 6.23 4.84
CA TYR A 31 -14.62 6.53 3.41
C TYR A 31 -16.01 6.11 2.92
N ASP A 32 -16.73 7.04 2.31
CA ASP A 32 -17.98 6.73 1.61
C ASP A 32 -17.70 6.09 0.24
N ALA A 33 -18.75 5.62 -0.43
CA ALA A 33 -18.63 4.95 -1.72
C ALA A 33 -18.07 5.86 -2.85
N ALA A 34 -18.18 7.19 -2.74
CA ALA A 34 -17.60 8.10 -3.71
C ALA A 34 -16.08 8.20 -3.52
N ALA A 35 -15.63 8.38 -2.28
CA ALA A 35 -14.22 8.37 -1.91
C ALA A 35 -13.56 7.02 -2.20
N LEU A 36 -14.26 5.90 -1.98
CA LEU A 36 -13.75 4.57 -2.34
C LEU A 36 -13.55 4.41 -3.84
N ARG A 37 -14.45 4.94 -4.67
CA ARG A 37 -14.27 4.97 -6.13
C ARG A 37 -13.09 5.83 -6.55
N GLU A 38 -12.88 6.97 -5.90
CA GLU A 38 -11.70 7.82 -6.14
C GLU A 38 -10.40 7.08 -5.80
N ILE A 39 -10.34 6.42 -4.64
CA ILE A 39 -9.17 5.65 -4.22
C ILE A 39 -8.91 4.48 -5.18
N ALA A 40 -9.92 3.67 -5.46
CA ALA A 40 -9.80 2.52 -6.36
C ALA A 40 -9.47 2.95 -7.80
N GLY A 41 -10.09 4.04 -8.27
CA GLY A 41 -9.77 4.65 -9.57
C GLY A 41 -8.32 5.14 -9.63
N GLY A 42 -7.81 5.76 -8.56
CA GLY A 42 -6.40 6.16 -8.49
C GLY A 42 -5.43 4.97 -8.53
N TYR A 43 -5.77 3.87 -7.85
CA TYR A 43 -5.00 2.63 -7.93
C TYR A 43 -4.99 2.08 -9.36
N ARG A 44 -6.15 2.04 -10.02
CA ARG A 44 -6.28 1.65 -11.42
C ARG A 44 -5.43 2.52 -12.34
N ASP A 45 -5.62 3.83 -12.30
CA ASP A 45 -5.01 4.75 -13.26
C ASP A 45 -3.47 4.74 -13.15
N VAL A 46 -2.93 4.77 -11.92
CA VAL A 46 -1.48 4.66 -11.71
C VAL A 46 -0.99 3.26 -12.06
N GLY A 47 -1.74 2.23 -11.67
CA GLY A 47 -1.31 0.86 -11.82
C GLY A 47 -1.28 0.36 -13.25
N ASP A 48 -2.32 0.67 -14.02
CA ASP A 48 -2.40 0.37 -15.46
C ASP A 48 -1.27 1.09 -16.23
N ALA A 49 -0.94 2.32 -15.83
CA ALA A 49 0.14 3.09 -16.46
C ALA A 49 1.53 2.47 -16.26
N VAL A 50 1.76 1.77 -15.14
CA VAL A 50 3.07 1.17 -14.80
C VAL A 50 3.10 -0.36 -14.89
N GLY A 51 1.98 -0.99 -15.26
CA GLY A 51 1.85 -2.43 -15.46
C GLY A 51 1.88 -3.25 -14.17
N ILE A 52 1.32 -2.73 -13.07
CA ILE A 52 1.19 -3.44 -11.79
C ILE A 52 -0.25 -3.93 -11.60
N ASP A 53 -0.42 -5.12 -11.00
CA ASP A 53 -1.74 -5.59 -10.59
C ASP A 53 -2.23 -4.74 -9.41
N TRP A 54 -2.92 -3.64 -9.74
CA TRP A 54 -3.37 -2.68 -8.75
C TRP A 54 -4.46 -3.22 -7.83
N PHE A 55 -5.20 -4.24 -8.27
CA PHE A 55 -6.22 -4.88 -7.44
C PHE A 55 -5.56 -5.73 -6.35
N LEU A 56 -4.48 -6.44 -6.68
CA LEU A 56 -3.63 -7.11 -5.69
C LEU A 56 -2.98 -6.12 -4.71
N ALA A 57 -2.50 -4.96 -5.20
CA ALA A 57 -2.00 -3.90 -4.34
C ALA A 57 -3.08 -3.30 -3.42
N MET A 58 -4.33 -3.20 -3.88
CA MET A 58 -5.46 -2.83 -3.02
C MET A 58 -5.76 -3.89 -1.97
N ALA A 59 -5.64 -5.18 -2.29
CA ALA A 59 -5.76 -6.25 -1.29
C ALA A 59 -4.67 -6.13 -0.22
N GLN A 60 -3.43 -5.84 -0.61
CA GLN A 60 -2.37 -5.51 0.34
C GLN A 60 -2.72 -4.29 1.21
N CYS A 61 -3.24 -3.22 0.61
CA CYS A 61 -3.69 -2.04 1.36
C CYS A 61 -4.78 -2.41 2.39
N CYS A 62 -5.75 -3.25 2.00
CA CYS A 62 -6.78 -3.75 2.91
C CYS A 62 -6.16 -4.54 4.08
N HIS A 63 -5.19 -5.41 3.81
CA HIS A 63 -4.49 -6.16 4.85
C HIS A 63 -3.74 -5.24 5.82
N GLU A 64 -2.94 -4.31 5.30
CA GLU A 64 -2.10 -3.39 6.09
C GLU A 64 -2.90 -2.41 6.94
N THR A 65 -4.10 -2.06 6.50
CA THR A 65 -4.91 -0.99 7.11
C THR A 65 -6.14 -1.50 7.85
N GLY A 66 -6.37 -2.82 7.86
CA GLY A 66 -7.61 -3.39 8.35
C GLY A 66 -8.82 -2.86 7.57
N HIS A 67 -8.76 -2.87 6.23
CA HIS A 67 -9.81 -2.40 5.34
C HIS A 67 -10.07 -0.88 5.44
N LEU A 68 -9.00 -0.07 5.43
CA LEU A 68 -9.08 1.38 5.61
C LEU A 68 -9.77 1.78 6.91
N THR A 69 -9.42 1.13 8.03
CA THR A 69 -9.93 1.48 9.38
C THR A 69 -8.81 1.88 10.35
N SER A 70 -7.55 1.54 10.04
CA SER A 70 -6.41 1.93 10.87
C SER A 70 -6.29 3.45 10.95
N PHE A 71 -5.84 3.96 12.11
CA PHE A 71 -5.55 5.39 12.31
C PHE A 71 -4.72 5.98 11.15
N TRP A 72 -3.69 5.27 10.72
CA TRP A 72 -2.79 5.71 9.65
C TRP A 72 -3.47 5.77 8.27
N SER A 73 -4.45 4.92 8.00
CA SER A 73 -5.21 4.97 6.75
C SER A 73 -6.29 6.06 6.72
N GLN A 74 -6.70 6.58 7.87
CA GLN A 74 -7.72 7.63 7.96
C GLN A 74 -7.20 8.97 7.48
N ARG A 75 -8.12 9.88 7.15
CA ARG A 75 -7.77 11.30 6.96
C ARG A 75 -7.39 11.91 8.32
N PRO A 76 -6.36 12.78 8.39
CA PRO A 76 -5.58 13.31 7.27
C PRO A 76 -4.35 12.47 6.87
N GLN A 77 -4.06 11.33 7.50
CA GLN A 77 -2.84 10.55 7.27
C GLN A 77 -2.78 9.80 5.91
N ARG A 78 -3.88 9.16 5.48
CA ARG A 78 -4.01 8.47 4.17
C ARG A 78 -2.87 7.50 3.82
N ASN A 79 -2.31 6.81 4.82
CA ASN A 79 -1.18 5.91 4.63
C ASN A 79 -1.67 4.48 4.30
N PRO A 80 -1.43 3.99 3.07
CA PRO A 80 -2.03 2.75 2.57
C PRO A 80 -1.37 1.47 3.08
N ALA A 81 -0.14 1.56 3.58
CA ALA A 81 0.69 0.38 3.79
C ALA A 81 1.71 0.58 4.93
N GLY A 82 1.34 1.36 5.95
CA GLY A 82 2.20 1.61 7.11
C GLY A 82 3.55 2.28 6.77
N ILE A 83 3.61 3.05 5.67
CA ILE A 83 4.86 3.63 5.16
C ILE A 83 5.45 4.58 6.22
N GLY A 84 6.65 4.27 6.68
CA GLY A 84 7.34 5.05 7.72
C GLY A 84 6.77 4.89 9.13
N VAL A 85 5.76 4.04 9.33
CA VAL A 85 5.22 3.75 10.67
C VAL A 85 6.23 2.86 11.41
N THR A 86 6.70 3.32 12.58
CA THR A 86 7.79 2.65 13.32
C THR A 86 7.35 2.06 14.66
N GLY A 87 6.12 2.34 15.10
CA GLY A 87 5.67 2.05 16.45
C GLY A 87 6.20 3.02 17.52
N GLN A 88 7.11 3.94 17.17
CA GLN A 88 7.53 5.00 18.07
C GLN A 88 6.37 5.95 18.38
N TRP A 89 6.17 6.26 19.66
CA TRP A 89 5.17 7.20 20.12
C TRP A 89 5.69 8.05 21.28
N GLN A 90 5.02 9.18 21.54
CA GLN A 90 5.26 10.02 22.72
C GLN A 90 3.98 10.77 23.14
N CYS A 91 3.82 11.01 24.45
CA CYS A 91 2.67 11.78 24.95
C CYS A 91 2.77 13.26 24.60
N ALA A 92 3.95 13.86 24.78
CA ALA A 92 4.18 15.27 24.50
C ALA A 92 4.34 15.54 23.00
N GLN A 93 4.03 16.76 22.57
CA GLN A 93 4.24 17.18 21.18
C GLN A 93 5.73 17.13 20.81
N PRO A 94 6.11 16.52 19.67
CA PRO A 94 7.47 16.56 19.15
C PRO A 94 7.91 17.98 18.83
N SER A 95 9.19 18.28 19.06
CA SER A 95 9.79 19.55 18.65
C SER A 95 9.82 19.74 17.12
N TYR A 96 9.82 18.64 16.37
CA TYR A 96 9.70 18.64 14.91
C TYR A 96 8.55 17.72 14.48
N LEU A 97 7.54 18.30 13.84
CA LEU A 97 6.28 17.61 13.53
C LEU A 97 6.35 16.71 12.29
N ALA A 98 7.33 16.89 11.40
CA ALA A 98 7.38 16.07 10.20
C ALA A 98 7.66 14.61 10.57
N GLY A 99 6.87 13.70 10.01
CA GLY A 99 6.90 12.28 10.35
C GLY A 99 6.16 11.93 11.65
N TRP A 100 5.38 12.84 12.21
CA TRP A 100 4.54 12.60 13.40
C TRP A 100 3.08 12.95 13.13
N ALA A 101 2.18 12.14 13.68
CA ALA A 101 0.74 12.39 13.66
C ALA A 101 0.16 12.26 15.07
N LEU A 102 -0.70 13.19 15.47
CA LEU A 102 -1.44 13.09 16.73
C LEU A 102 -2.58 12.08 16.58
N ASN A 103 -2.48 10.97 17.29
CA ASN A 103 -3.56 10.00 17.43
C ASN A 103 -4.46 10.41 18.59
N THR A 104 -5.59 11.05 18.26
CA THR A 104 -6.56 11.55 19.26
C THR A 104 -7.28 10.43 20.00
N GLN A 105 -7.45 9.25 19.38
CA GLN A 105 -8.08 8.09 20.03
C GLN A 105 -7.22 7.50 21.15
N ARG A 106 -5.89 7.60 21.00
CA ARG A 106 -4.92 7.10 21.98
C ARG A 106 -4.23 8.21 22.79
N ASN A 107 -4.60 9.46 22.53
CA ASN A 107 -4.02 10.67 23.11
C ASN A 107 -2.48 10.67 23.11
N ARG A 108 -1.87 10.37 21.95
CA ARG A 108 -0.40 10.33 21.78
C ARG A 108 0.03 10.66 20.36
N TRP A 109 1.25 11.15 20.21
CA TRP A 109 1.89 11.31 18.91
C TRP A 109 2.50 9.99 18.46
N GLU A 110 2.26 9.59 17.22
CA GLU A 110 2.80 8.37 16.60
C GLU A 110 3.67 8.74 15.39
N ARG A 111 4.81 8.05 15.22
CA ARG A 111 5.72 8.28 14.08
C ARG A 111 5.26 7.51 12.84
N GLY A 112 5.13 8.21 11.72
CA GLY A 112 4.72 7.67 10.42
C GLY A 112 4.55 8.78 9.37
N ILE A 113 4.37 8.38 8.12
CA ILE A 113 4.19 9.33 7.02
C ILE A 113 2.70 9.59 6.80
N SER A 114 2.35 10.87 6.65
CA SER A 114 1.04 11.33 6.22
C SER A 114 1.12 11.83 4.79
N PHE A 115 0.11 11.50 3.98
CA PHE A 115 0.00 11.92 2.59
C PHE A 115 -1.13 12.94 2.44
N GLY A 116 -0.85 14.03 1.73
CA GLY A 116 -1.82 15.10 1.49
C GLY A 116 -3.03 14.62 0.67
N SER A 117 -2.81 13.69 -0.26
CA SER A 117 -3.83 13.13 -1.14
C SER A 117 -3.65 11.62 -1.38
N TRP A 118 -4.75 10.94 -1.72
CA TRP A 118 -4.69 9.54 -2.13
C TRP A 118 -4.06 9.38 -3.51
N VAL A 119 -4.61 10.07 -4.51
CA VAL A 119 -4.24 9.94 -5.93
C VAL A 119 -2.85 10.53 -6.22
N GLY A 120 -2.53 11.71 -5.67
CA GLY A 120 -1.29 12.41 -6.00
C GLY A 120 -0.07 11.98 -5.19
N GLU A 121 -0.27 11.31 -4.05
CA GLU A 121 0.82 11.01 -3.12
C GLU A 121 0.81 9.57 -2.57
N ALA A 122 -0.27 9.17 -1.89
CA ALA A 122 -0.31 7.90 -1.17
C ALA A 122 -0.18 6.69 -2.10
N ILE A 123 -0.96 6.66 -3.19
CA ILE A 123 -0.99 5.57 -4.16
C ILE A 123 0.34 5.49 -4.93
N PRO A 124 0.89 6.59 -5.47
CA PRO A 124 2.23 6.59 -6.05
C PRO A 124 3.32 6.07 -5.11
N ALA A 125 3.27 6.43 -3.83
CA ALA A 125 4.24 5.96 -2.83
C ALA A 125 4.13 4.46 -2.59
N HIS A 126 2.91 3.93 -2.55
CA HIS A 126 2.67 2.51 -2.36
C HIS A 126 3.10 1.68 -3.57
N LEU A 127 2.58 1.99 -4.76
CA LEU A 127 2.85 1.24 -5.98
C LEU A 127 4.31 1.37 -6.41
N GLY A 128 4.91 2.54 -6.27
CA GLY A 128 6.34 2.73 -6.53
C GLY A 128 7.22 1.90 -5.60
N ARG A 129 6.82 1.70 -4.34
CA ARG A 129 7.54 0.83 -3.41
C ARG A 129 7.40 -0.65 -3.77
N LEU A 130 6.23 -1.09 -4.24
CA LEU A 130 6.05 -2.45 -4.76
C LEU A 130 6.90 -2.70 -6.00
N LEU A 131 6.93 -1.75 -6.94
CA LEU A 131 7.84 -1.81 -8.09
C LEU A 131 9.31 -1.88 -7.66
N ALA A 132 9.70 -1.14 -6.62
CA ALA A 132 11.07 -1.16 -6.12
C ALA A 132 11.48 -2.56 -5.63
N TYR A 133 10.57 -3.29 -4.99
CA TYR A 133 10.76 -4.68 -4.60
C TYR A 133 10.72 -5.66 -5.78
N ALA A 134 9.85 -5.41 -6.77
CA ALA A 134 9.65 -6.31 -7.90
C ALA A 134 10.72 -6.20 -9.00
N LEU A 135 11.37 -5.04 -9.14
CA LEU A 135 12.27 -4.73 -10.25
C LEU A 135 13.64 -4.24 -9.78
N THR A 136 14.69 -4.78 -10.41
CA THR A 136 16.00 -4.15 -10.43
C THR A 136 15.97 -2.87 -11.29
N ASP A 137 16.94 -1.98 -11.10
CA ASP A 137 17.04 -0.76 -11.91
C ASP A 137 17.24 -1.05 -13.42
N ALA A 138 17.86 -2.20 -13.75
CA ALA A 138 18.05 -2.64 -15.14
C ALA A 138 16.73 -3.12 -15.79
N GLN A 139 15.80 -3.68 -15.00
CA GLN A 139 14.52 -4.17 -15.50
C GLN A 139 13.45 -3.07 -15.60
N ALA A 140 13.54 -2.03 -14.77
CA ALA A 140 12.51 -1.00 -14.71
C ALA A 140 12.48 -0.14 -15.99
N ALA A 141 11.29 -0.01 -16.58
CA ALA A 141 11.01 0.95 -17.64
C ALA A 141 11.08 2.40 -17.11
N PRO A 142 11.27 3.43 -17.97
CA PRO A 142 11.39 4.82 -17.53
C PRO A 142 10.25 5.30 -16.61
N ILE A 143 8.99 5.03 -16.96
CA ILE A 143 7.83 5.41 -16.14
C ILE A 143 7.82 4.70 -14.77
N GLN A 144 8.28 3.45 -14.72
CA GLN A 144 8.41 2.71 -13.46
C GLN A 144 9.53 3.30 -12.59
N ARG A 145 10.65 3.74 -13.19
CA ARG A 145 11.76 4.39 -12.46
C ARG A 145 11.33 5.69 -11.81
N GLU A 146 10.50 6.49 -12.48
CA GLU A 146 9.96 7.74 -11.92
C GLU A 146 9.10 7.46 -10.68
N LEU A 147 8.20 6.47 -10.78
CA LEU A 147 7.33 6.10 -9.65
C LEU A 147 8.13 5.49 -8.49
N ILE A 148 9.12 4.65 -8.79
CA ILE A 148 10.08 4.12 -7.81
C ILE A 148 10.82 5.28 -7.14
N ALA A 149 11.37 6.22 -7.90
CA ALA A 149 12.12 7.36 -7.36
C ALA A 149 11.27 8.19 -6.39
N TYR A 150 10.01 8.45 -6.75
CA TYR A 150 9.06 9.11 -5.84
C TYR A 150 8.89 8.32 -4.54
N ALA A 151 8.56 7.02 -4.61
CA ALA A 151 8.36 6.18 -3.43
C ALA A 151 9.62 6.11 -2.53
N LEU A 152 10.81 6.06 -3.14
CA LEU A 152 12.08 6.02 -2.40
C LEU A 152 12.47 7.38 -1.79
N SER A 153 12.03 8.51 -2.38
CA SER A 153 12.16 9.83 -1.76
C SER A 153 11.25 9.99 -0.53
N VAL A 154 10.07 9.34 -0.55
CA VAL A 154 9.15 9.29 0.59
C VAL A 154 9.73 8.41 1.69
N ARG A 155 10.19 7.20 1.34
CA ARG A 155 10.84 6.28 2.28
C ARG A 155 11.88 5.45 1.54
N SER A 156 13.15 5.66 1.88
CA SER A 156 14.26 4.90 1.31
C SER A 156 14.08 3.39 1.48
N LEU A 157 14.65 2.65 0.52
CA LEU A 157 14.74 1.20 0.51
C LEU A 157 16.22 0.85 0.27
N PRO A 158 16.82 -0.02 1.10
CA PRO A 158 18.18 -0.50 0.87
C PRO A 158 18.35 -1.09 -0.54
N ALA A 159 19.50 -0.86 -1.16
CA ALA A 159 19.76 -1.28 -2.55
C ALA A 159 19.69 -2.80 -2.74
N ASP A 160 20.07 -3.57 -1.72
CA ASP A 160 19.98 -5.04 -1.69
C ASP A 160 18.55 -5.58 -1.63
N ARG A 161 17.55 -4.72 -1.41
CA ARG A 161 16.12 -5.06 -1.46
C ARG A 161 15.49 -4.79 -2.83
N ARG A 162 16.24 -4.24 -3.79
CA ARG A 162 15.71 -3.95 -5.13
C ARG A 162 15.58 -5.24 -5.94
N GLY A 163 14.39 -5.49 -6.50
CA GLY A 163 14.15 -6.64 -7.38
C GLY A 163 14.11 -8.02 -6.71
N ILE A 164 14.14 -8.10 -5.37
CA ILE A 164 14.18 -9.38 -4.65
C ILE A 164 12.83 -10.10 -4.57
N ALA A 165 11.73 -9.40 -4.87
CA ALA A 165 10.37 -9.91 -4.70
C ALA A 165 9.50 -9.61 -5.94
N PRO A 166 9.71 -10.32 -7.07
CA PRO A 166 8.87 -10.18 -8.27
C PRO A 166 7.41 -10.62 -8.06
N THR A 167 7.16 -11.42 -7.02
CA THR A 167 5.86 -11.97 -6.65
C THR A 167 5.46 -11.55 -5.24
N ILE A 168 4.17 -11.64 -4.93
CA ILE A 168 3.62 -11.19 -3.64
C ILE A 168 4.12 -12.05 -2.47
N VAL A 169 4.36 -13.35 -2.65
CA VAL A 169 5.00 -14.20 -1.63
C VAL A 169 6.48 -13.84 -1.46
N GLY A 170 7.14 -13.33 -2.50
CA GLY A 170 8.49 -12.79 -2.39
C GLY A 170 8.63 -11.65 -1.37
N LEU A 171 7.52 -10.96 -1.03
CA LEU A 171 7.51 -9.92 0.01
C LEU A 171 7.61 -10.49 1.43
N ASN A 172 7.42 -11.80 1.62
CA ASN A 172 7.53 -12.46 2.92
C ASN A 172 8.92 -12.23 3.52
N GLY A 173 8.99 -11.73 4.76
CA GLY A 173 10.26 -11.42 5.42
C GLY A 173 11.02 -10.20 4.87
N SER A 174 10.45 -9.48 3.89
CA SER A 174 11.05 -8.28 3.29
C SER A 174 10.18 -7.04 3.44
N TRP A 175 8.87 -7.17 3.20
CA TRP A 175 7.90 -6.12 3.50
C TRP A 175 7.45 -6.17 4.96
N ALA A 176 7.07 -7.37 5.42
CA ALA A 176 6.70 -7.65 6.81
C ALA A 176 7.63 -8.73 7.39
N VAL A 177 8.14 -8.52 8.60
CA VAL A 177 9.05 -9.46 9.30
C VAL A 177 8.36 -9.92 10.60
N PRO A 178 8.28 -11.24 10.90
CA PRO A 178 8.82 -12.39 10.14
C PRO A 178 8.00 -12.81 8.91
N GLY A 179 6.73 -12.41 8.82
CA GLY A 179 5.91 -12.42 7.59
C GLY A 179 5.85 -13.73 6.77
N THR A 180 5.88 -14.91 7.39
CA THR A 180 6.00 -16.20 6.66
C THR A 180 4.80 -16.55 5.78
N SER A 181 3.61 -16.00 6.06
CA SER A 181 2.38 -16.22 5.29
C SER A 181 1.80 -14.93 4.69
N TYR A 182 2.58 -13.85 4.65
CA TYR A 182 2.10 -12.51 4.34
C TYR A 182 1.50 -12.41 2.92
N GLY A 183 2.25 -12.80 1.89
CA GLY A 183 1.80 -12.79 0.51
C GLY A 183 0.61 -13.72 0.27
N GLN A 184 0.58 -14.87 0.95
CA GLN A 184 -0.54 -15.80 0.88
C GLN A 184 -1.83 -15.18 1.44
N THR A 185 -1.74 -14.44 2.55
CA THR A 185 -2.89 -13.70 3.10
C THR A 185 -3.39 -12.64 2.14
N ILE A 186 -2.49 -11.96 1.41
CA ILE A 186 -2.88 -10.97 0.40
C ILE A 186 -3.59 -11.62 -0.78
N VAL A 187 -3.07 -12.74 -1.30
CA VAL A 187 -3.75 -13.49 -2.37
C VAL A 187 -5.14 -13.95 -1.92
N PHE A 188 -5.24 -14.51 -0.71
CA PHE A 188 -6.52 -14.92 -0.15
C PHE A 188 -7.50 -13.75 -0.06
N LEU A 189 -7.04 -12.59 0.42
CA LEU A 189 -7.86 -11.40 0.52
C LEU A 189 -8.30 -10.87 -0.86
N ARG A 190 -7.40 -10.86 -1.84
CA ARG A 190 -7.70 -10.51 -3.24
C ARG A 190 -8.80 -11.43 -3.79
N ASP A 191 -8.72 -12.72 -3.51
CA ASP A 191 -9.72 -13.68 -3.97
C ASP A 191 -11.09 -13.44 -3.31
N GLN A 192 -11.11 -13.06 -2.02
CA GLN A 192 -12.37 -12.67 -1.34
C GLN A 192 -12.97 -11.37 -1.89
N MET A 193 -12.15 -10.44 -2.36
CA MET A 193 -12.62 -9.18 -2.96
C MET A 193 -13.37 -9.38 -4.27
N HIS A 194 -13.33 -10.58 -4.88
CA HIS A 194 -14.13 -10.91 -6.07
C HIS A 194 -15.59 -11.22 -5.78
N ALA A 195 -15.91 -11.61 -4.53
CA ALA A 195 -17.22 -12.05 -4.10
C ALA A 195 -18.18 -10.88 -3.82
#